data_AF-A0A9D7TNR2-F1
#
_entry.id   AF-A0A9D7TNR2-F1
#
_cell.length_a   1.000
_cell.length_b   1.000
_cell.length_c   1.000
_cell.angle_alpha   90.00
_cell.angle_beta   90.00
_cell.angle_gamma   90.00
#
_symmetry.space_group_name_H-M   'P 1'
#
loop_
_entity.id
_entity.type
_entity.pdbx_description
1 polymer ?
#
loop_
_entity_poly.entity_id
_entity_poly.type
_entity_poly.pdbx_seq_one_letter_code
_entity_poly.pdbx_strand_id
1 'polypeptide(L)' 'MKKVIFITGVSCTGKTSVGKGLTIKMGLLFFDGNDFHSSSNIKKMASCISLTHKDRLPGLEKLNLILKSLMITFI' A
#
# COMPACT_ATOMS: atom_id res chain seq x y z
N MET A 1 4.60 -7.42 -20.14
CA MET A 1 3.76 -7.54 -18.93
C MET A 1 4.24 -6.56 -17.87
N LYS A 2 3.37 -5.72 -17.30
CA LYS A 2 3.72 -4.89 -16.13
C LYS A 2 3.72 -5.78 -14.88
N LYS A 3 4.78 -5.73 -14.07
CA LYS A 3 4.91 -6.50 -12.83
C LYS A 3 4.55 -5.61 -11.64
N VAL A 4 3.69 -6.11 -10.76
CA VAL A 4 3.37 -5.49 -9.47
C VAL A 4 3.87 -6.42 -8.37
N ILE A 5 4.56 -5.87 -7.37
CA ILE A 5 5.11 -6.62 -6.24
C ILE A 5 4.42 -6.14 -4.97
N PHE A 6 3.76 -7.06 -4.27
CA PHE A 6 3.16 -6.78 -2.96
C PHE A 6 4.09 -7.28 -1.86
N ILE A 7 4.54 -6.37 -0.98
CA ILE A 7 5.30 -6.70 0.21
C ILE A 7 4.33 -6.65 1.40
N THR A 8 3.93 -7.82 1.91
CA THR A 8 2.95 -7.96 2.98
C THR A 8 3.59 -8.54 4.26
N GLY A 9 2.87 -8.45 5.38
CA GLY A 9 3.35 -8.93 6.69
C GLY A 9 2.91 -8.01 7.84
N VAL A 10 3.03 -8.51 9.07
CA VAL A 10 2.61 -7.80 10.30
C VAL A 10 3.37 -6.48 10.50
N SER A 11 2.81 -5.55 11.29
CA SER A 11 3.44 -4.24 11.54
C SER A 11 4.89 -4.40 12.05
N CYS A 12 5.74 -3.42 11.72
CA CYS A 12 7.15 -3.35 12.17
C CYS A 12 8.11 -4.47 11.68
N THR A 13 7.74 -5.29 10.69
CA THR A 13 8.66 -6.28 10.08
C THR A 13 9.62 -5.73 9.01
N GLY A 14 9.71 -4.41 8.84
CA GLY A 14 10.64 -3.79 7.88
C GLY A 14 10.19 -3.73 6.42
N LYS A 15 8.90 -3.96 6.11
CA LYS A 15 8.33 -3.93 4.75
C LYS A 15 8.66 -2.65 3.97
N THR A 16 8.50 -1.48 4.60
CA THR A 16 8.80 -0.18 3.98
C THR A 16 10.29 -0.04 3.65
N SER A 17 11.18 -0.54 4.51
CA SER A 17 12.63 -0.53 4.26
C SER A 17 13.01 -1.42 3.08
N VAL A 18 12.46 -2.63 3.02
CA VAL A 18 12.69 -3.56 1.89
C VAL A 18 12.13 -2.98 0.58
N GLY A 19 10.92 -2.43 0.60
CA GLY A 19 10.30 -1.85 -0.60
C GLY A 19 11.09 -0.67 -1.17
N LYS A 20 11.56 0.24 -0.32
CA LYS A 20 12.43 1.34 -0.74
C LYS A 20 13.76 0.84 -1.34
N GLY A 21 14.36 -0.18 -0.72
CA GLY A 21 15.57 -0.82 -1.26
C GLY A 21 15.35 -1.47 -2.62
N LEU A 22 14.18 -2.07 -2.85
CA LEU A 22 13.80 -2.69 -4.11
C LEU A 22 13.63 -1.64 -5.23
N THR A 23 13.00 -0.50 -4.92
CA THR A 23 12.88 0.63 -5.83
C THR A 23 14.23 1.12 -6.35
N ILE A 24 15.21 1.28 -5.46
CA ILE A 24 16.56 1.75 -5.85
C ILE A 24 17.23 0.74 -6.79
N LYS A 25 17.10 -0.57 -6.52
CA LYS A 25 17.74 -1.61 -7.33
C LYS A 25 17.05 -1.87 -8.67
N MET A 26 15.74 -1.71 -8.74
CA MET A 26 14.93 -2.14 -9.89
C MET A 26 14.27 -0.98 -10.67
N GLY A 27 14.44 0.27 -10.21
CA GLY A 27 13.79 1.44 -10.82
C GLY A 27 12.26 1.42 -10.71
N LEU A 28 11.70 0.75 -9.69
CA LEU A 28 10.26 0.60 -9.51
C LEU A 28 9.65 1.76 -8.69
N LEU A 29 8.41 2.13 -8.98
CA LEU A 29 7.64 3.00 -8.10
C LEU A 29 7.31 2.29 -6.77
N PHE A 30 7.38 3.01 -5.66
CA PHE A 30 7.01 2.52 -4.33
C PHE A 30 5.77 3.26 -3.82
N PHE A 31 4.84 2.51 -3.24
CA PHE A 31 3.65 3.03 -2.56
C PHE A 31 3.57 2.38 -1.17
N ASP A 32 3.38 3.17 -0.11
CA ASP A 32 3.12 2.61 1.22
C ASP A 32 1.62 2.31 1.36
N GLY A 33 1.29 1.10 1.80
CA GLY A 33 -0.10 0.68 1.98
C GLY A 33 -0.88 1.56 2.96
N ASN A 34 -0.18 2.17 3.93
CA ASN A 34 -0.80 3.02 4.94
C ASN A 34 -1.35 4.33 4.37
N ASP A 35 -0.80 4.82 3.26
CA ASP A 35 -1.20 6.08 2.62
C ASP A 35 -2.62 6.01 2.01
N PHE A 36 -3.16 4.79 1.88
CA PHE A 36 -4.50 4.54 1.33
C PHE A 36 -5.59 4.42 2.40
N HIS A 37 -5.24 4.51 3.68
CA HIS A 37 -6.21 4.54 4.76
C HIS A 37 -6.76 5.95 4.99
N SER A 38 -8.02 6.03 5.44
CA SER A 38 -8.61 7.31 5.86
C SER A 38 -7.92 7.84 7.12
N SER A 39 -8.01 9.15 7.36
CA SER A 39 -7.49 9.77 8.59
C SER A 39 -8.10 9.16 9.86
N SER A 40 -9.37 8.73 9.80
CA SER A 40 -10.04 8.01 10.89
C SER A 40 -9.38 6.66 11.17
N ASN A 41 -9.06 5.88 10.13
CA ASN A 41 -8.38 4.59 10.29
C ASN A 41 -6.94 4.75 10.80
N ILE A 42 -6.23 5.77 10.34
CA ILE A 42 -4.89 6.10 10.84
C ILE A 42 -4.96 6.41 12.34
N LYS A 43 -5.95 7.19 12.78
CA LYS A 43 -6.17 7.47 14.20
C LYS A 43 -6.48 6.20 15.00
N LYS A 44 -7.36 5.31 14.51
CA LYS A 44 -7.63 4.01 15.16
C LYS A 44 -6.35 3.21 15.37
N MET A 45 -5.54 3.05 14.31
CA MET A 45 -4.27 2.32 14.40
C MET A 45 -3.28 2.98 15.37
N ALA A 46 -3.18 4.32 15.35
CA ALA A 46 -2.34 5.07 16.29
C ALA A 46 -2.78 4.89 17.75
N SER A 47 -4.08 4.70 17.98
CA SER A 47 -4.66 4.37 19.28
C SER A 47 -4.61 2.87 19.62
N CYS A 48 -3.83 2.07 18.90
CA CYS A 48 -3.74 0.61 19.06
C CYS A 48 -5.08 -0.13 18.88
N ILE A 49 -6.05 0.49 18.19
CA ILE A 49 -7.34 -0.12 17.87
C ILE A 49 -7.21 -0.82 16.51
N SER A 50 -7.41 -2.13 16.53
CA SER A 50 -7.40 -2.94 15.31
C SER A 50 -8.48 -2.53 14.33
N LEU A 51 -8.12 -2.41 13.05
CA LEU A 51 -9.08 -2.21 11.98
C LEU A 51 -9.93 -3.46 11.77
N THR A 52 -11.19 -3.29 11.41
CA THR A 52 -12.08 -4.35 10.94
C THR A 52 -11.90 -4.60 9.45
N HIS A 53 -12.56 -5.63 8.91
CA HIS A 53 -12.61 -5.84 7.46
C HIS A 53 -13.22 -4.63 6.74
N LYS A 54 -14.31 -4.07 7.29
CA LYS A 54 -15.00 -2.90 6.74
C LYS A 54 -14.11 -1.65 6.73
N ASP A 55 -13.26 -1.48 7.74
CA ASP A 55 -12.31 -0.36 7.78
C ASP A 55 -11.24 -0.49 6.68
N ARG A 56 -10.81 -1.71 6.35
CA ARG A 56 -9.74 -1.95 5.35
C ARG A 56 -10.21 -1.85 3.91
N LEU A 57 -11.45 -2.27 3.63
CA LEU A 57 -12.00 -2.40 2.27
C LEU A 57 -11.83 -1.13 1.41
N PRO A 58 -12.16 0.09 1.88
CA PRO A 58 -12.01 1.30 1.05
C PRO A 58 -10.56 1.60 0.65
N GLY A 59 -9.60 1.29 1.53
CA GLY A 59 -8.17 1.48 1.23
C GLY A 59 -7.67 0.50 0.17
N LEU A 60 -8.15 -0.75 0.23
CA LEU A 60 -7.85 -1.77 -0.78
C LEU A 60 -8.47 -1.43 -2.14
N GLU A 61 -9.69 -0.88 -2.16
CA GLU A 61 -10.33 -0.40 -3.39
C GLU A 61 -9.56 0.76 -4.02
N LYS A 62 -9.11 1.73 -3.20
CA LYS A 62 -8.27 2.85 -3.67
C LYS A 62 -6.95 2.35 -4.27
N LEU A 63 -6.29 1.40 -3.61
CA LEU A 63 -5.06 0.76 -4.12
C LEU A 63 -5.32 0.06 -5.46
N ASN A 64 -6.41 -0.69 -5.58
CA ASN A 64 -6.80 -1.38 -6.81
C ASN A 64 -7.02 -0.40 -7.98
N LEU A 65 -7.69 0.73 -7.73
CA LEU A 65 -7.92 1.77 -8.74
C LEU A 65 -6.60 2.38 -9.24
N ILE A 66 -5.69 2.71 -8.33
CA ILE A 66 -4.37 3.28 -8.68
C ILE A 66 -3.55 2.29 -9.51
N LEU A 67 -3.49 1.03 -9.09
CA LEU A 67 -2.76 0.01 -9.82
C LEU A 67 -3.33 -0.19 -11.24
N LYS A 68 -4.65 -0.21 -11.39
CA LYS A 68 -5.30 -0.26 -12.71
C LYS A 68 -4.96 0.96 -13.56
N SER A 69 -4.98 2.16 -12.99
CA SER A 69 -4.61 3.39 -13.70
C SER A 69 -3.16 3.37 -14.17
N LEU A 70 -2.21 2.93 -13.34
CA LEU A 70 -0.80 2.80 -13.72
C LEU A 70 -0.57 1.70 -14.77
N MET A 71 -1.48 0.73 -14.88
CA MET A 71 -1.43 -0.31 -15.90
C MET A 71 -1.91 0.18 -17.27
N ILE A 72 -2.83 1.15 -17.31
CA ILE A 72 -3.29 1.80 -18.54
C ILE A 72 -2.25 2.88 -18.93
N THR A 73 -1.33 2.53 -19.83
CA THR A 73 -0.48 3.56 -20.46
C THR A 73 -1.37 4.34 -21.43
N PHE A 74 -1.55 5.65 -21.20
CA PHE A 74 -1.99 6.54 -22.27
C PHE A 74 -0.83 6.66 -23.26
N ILE A 75 -1.06 6.16 -24.48
CA ILE A 75 -0.19 6.39 -25.64
C ILE A 75 -0.63 7.70 -26.28
#